data_AF-A0A240A3U0-F1
#
_entry.id   AF-A0A240A3U0-F1
#
_cell.length_a   1.000
_cell.length_b   1.000
_cell.length_c   1.000
_cell.angle_alpha   90.00
_cell.angle_beta   90.00
_cell.angle_gamma   90.00
#
_symmetry.space_group_name_H-M   'P 1'
#
loop_
_entity.id
_entity.type
_entity.pdbx_description
1 polymer ?
#
loop_
_entity_poly.entity_id
_entity_poly.type
_entity_poly.pdbx_seq_one_letter_code
_entity_poly.pdbx_strand_id
1 'polypeptide(L)' 'MRTREDILAELAELKANPPRSYSGSMYKTAKKHALLNELANIESDYNTLSDSNQFEHLKINITITTK' A
#
# COMPACT_ATOMS: atom_id res chain seq x y z
N MET A 1 -0.07 0.63 -15.96
CA MET A 1 -0.06 0.66 -14.48
C MET A 1 0.93 1.71 -14.07
N ARG A 2 0.57 2.61 -13.14
CA ARG A 2 1.53 3.51 -12.51
C ARG A 2 2.41 2.71 -11.55
N THR A 3 3.70 3.02 -11.47
CA THR A 3 4.61 2.36 -10.53
C THR A 3 4.61 3.06 -9.17
N ARG A 4 5.26 2.43 -8.19
CA ARG A 4 5.47 3.01 -6.87
C ARG A 4 6.22 4.35 -6.95
N GLU A 5 7.23 4.41 -7.79
CA GLU A 5 8.07 5.60 -7.99
C GLU A 5 7.27 6.75 -8.59
N ASP A 6 6.37 6.47 -9.54
CA ASP A 6 5.48 7.47 -10.14
C ASP A 6 4.61 8.16 -9.09
N ILE A 7 4.02 7.38 -8.18
CA ILE A 7 3.15 7.90 -7.10
C ILE A 7 3.96 8.73 -6.09
N LEU A 8 5.17 8.28 -5.75
CA LEU A 8 6.05 9.01 -4.83
C LEU A 8 6.52 10.34 -5.42
N ALA A 9 6.82 10.36 -6.73
CA ALA A 9 7.15 11.60 -7.44
C ALA A 9 5.98 12.58 -7.41
N GLU A 10 4.77 12.11 -7.69
CA GLU A 10 3.57 12.95 -7.67
C GLU A 10 3.26 13.49 -6.25
N LEU A 11 3.47 12.69 -5.21
CA LEU A 11 3.37 13.14 -3.81
C LEU A 11 4.41 14.21 -3.46
N ALA A 12 5.63 14.09 -3.98
CA ALA A 12 6.70 15.06 -3.77
C ALA A 12 6.38 16.41 -4.45
N GLU A 13 5.90 16.37 -5.69
CA GLU A 13 5.42 17.55 -6.41
C GLU A 13 4.24 18.22 -5.68
N LEU A 14 3.31 17.39 -5.18
CA LEU A 14 2.19 17.89 -4.41
C LEU A 14 2.66 18.63 -3.16
N LYS A 15 3.67 18.09 -2.44
CA LYS A 15 4.25 18.71 -1.25
C LYS A 15 4.94 20.04 -1.58
N ALA A 16 5.72 20.08 -2.67
CA ALA A 16 6.47 21.25 -3.10
C ALA A 16 5.59 22.45 -3.49
N ASN A 17 4.34 22.20 -3.90
CA ASN A 17 3.40 23.23 -4.34
C ASN A 17 2.39 23.59 -3.24
N PRO A 18 2.61 24.67 -2.46
CA PRO A 18 1.63 25.13 -1.48
C PRO A 18 0.37 25.69 -2.16
N PRO A 19 -0.83 25.36 -1.67
CA PRO A 19 -2.07 25.88 -2.23
C PRO A 19 -2.20 27.38 -1.91
N ARG A 20 -2.66 28.15 -2.90
CA ARG A 20 -2.90 29.61 -2.77
C ARG A 20 -4.33 29.96 -2.35
N SER A 21 -5.20 28.97 -2.22
CA SER A 21 -6.61 29.14 -1.88
C SER A 21 -7.12 27.98 -1.01
N TYR A 22 -8.23 28.21 -0.31
CA TYR A 22 -8.90 27.18 0.47
C TYR A 22 -9.35 25.99 -0.41
N SER A 23 -9.95 26.28 -1.58
CA SER A 23 -10.32 25.26 -2.56
C SER A 23 -9.12 24.47 -3.06
N GLY A 24 -7.97 25.12 -3.27
CA GLY A 24 -6.71 24.47 -3.60
C GLY A 24 -6.18 23.57 -2.49
N SER A 25 -6.38 23.95 -1.22
CA SER A 25 -6.02 23.13 -0.06
C SER A 25 -6.87 21.86 0.03
N MET A 26 -8.18 21.99 -0.19
CA MET A 26 -9.09 20.84 -0.23
C MET A 26 -8.78 19.90 -1.39
N TYR A 27 -8.55 20.43 -2.58
CA TYR A 27 -8.12 19.65 -3.75
C TYR A 27 -6.81 18.91 -3.48
N LYS A 28 -5.80 19.61 -2.95
CA LYS A 28 -4.51 19.01 -2.58
C LYS A 28 -4.69 17.89 -1.55
N THR A 29 -5.54 18.09 -0.55
CA THR A 29 -5.81 17.07 0.47
C THR A 29 -6.47 15.83 -0.15
N ALA A 30 -7.50 16.02 -0.98
CA ALA A 30 -8.15 14.92 -1.69
C ALA A 30 -7.18 14.15 -2.59
N LYS A 31 -6.35 14.86 -3.36
CA LYS A 31 -5.35 14.27 -4.24
C LYS A 31 -4.28 13.51 -3.46
N LYS A 32 -3.81 14.05 -2.32
CA LYS A 32 -2.89 13.35 -1.41
C LYS A 32 -3.49 12.03 -0.90
N HIS A 33 -4.75 12.03 -0.48
CA HIS A 33 -5.40 10.83 0.02
C HIS A 33 -5.56 9.77 -1.08
N ALA A 34 -5.92 10.18 -2.29
CA ALA A 34 -6.01 9.27 -3.44
C ALA A 34 -4.67 8.57 -3.73
N LEU A 35 -3.57 9.33 -3.77
CA LEU A 35 -2.23 8.80 -4.02
C LEU A 35 -1.74 7.87 -2.90
N LEU A 36 -2.04 8.18 -1.64
CA LEU A 36 -1.71 7.29 -0.52
C LEU A 36 -2.48 5.97 -0.57
N ASN A 37 -3.77 6.00 -0.94
CA ASN A 37 -4.55 4.78 -1.12
C ASN A 37 -4.01 3.93 -2.27
N GLU A 38 -3.63 4.56 -3.38
CA GLU A 38 -3.02 3.85 -4.51
C GLU A 38 -1.68 3.23 -4.14
N LEU A 39 -0.83 3.95 -3.39
CA LEU A 39 0.42 3.41 -2.87
C LEU A 39 0.19 2.21 -1.94
N ALA A 40 -0.80 2.31 -1.04
CA ALA A 40 -1.15 1.23 -0.13
C ALA A 40 -1.65 -0.02 -0.88
N ASN A 41 -2.42 0.15 -1.95
CA ASN A 41 -2.86 -0.97 -2.79
C ASN A 41 -1.68 -1.66 -3.47
N ILE A 42 -0.77 -0.88 -4.06
CA ILE A 42 0.45 -1.43 -4.68
C ILE A 42 1.28 -2.20 -3.64
N GLU A 43 1.52 -1.61 -2.46
CA GLU A 43 2.29 -2.24 -1.39
C GLU A 43 1.59 -3.49 -0.81
N SER A 44 0.25 -3.51 -0.75
CA SER A 44 -0.54 -4.67 -0.36
C SER A 44 -0.49 -5.81 -1.38
N ASP A 45 -0.52 -5.49 -2.68
CA ASP A 45 -0.36 -6.47 -3.76
C ASP A 45 1.03 -7.13 -3.71
N TYR A 46 2.06 -6.36 -3.34
CA TYR A 46 3.40 -6.91 -3.09
C TYR A 46 3.45 -7.84 -1.86
N ASN A 47 2.74 -7.51 -0.78
CA ASN A 47 2.73 -8.32 0.45
C ASN A 47 1.92 -9.62 0.32
N THR A 48 0.78 -9.60 -0.40
CA THR A 48 -0.03 -10.81 -0.64
C THR A 48 0.71 -11.87 -1.48
N LEU A 49 1.57 -11.45 -2.41
CA LEU A 49 2.48 -12.35 -3.12
C LEU A 49 3.58 -12.94 -2.21
N SER A 50 3.99 -12.21 -1.17
CA SER A 50 5.03 -12.64 -0.21
C SER A 50 4.49 -13.61 0.86
N ASP A 51 3.26 -13.42 1.33
CA ASP A 51 2.66 -14.24 2.40
C ASP A 51 2.10 -15.58 1.91
N SER A 52 1.84 -15.71 0.60
CA SER A 52 1.37 -16.96 -0.01
C SER A 52 2.36 -18.13 0.14
N ASN A 53 3.65 -17.85 0.38
CA ASN A 53 4.70 -18.85 0.56
C ASN A 53 4.96 -19.25 2.03
N GLN A 54 4.33 -18.61 3.02
CA GLN A 54 4.68 -18.85 4.44
C GLN A 54 3.91 -20.00 5.08
N PHE A 55 2.80 -20.46 4.49
CA PHE A 55 1.99 -21.55 5.05
C PHE A 55 2.37 -22.95 4.55
N GLU A 56 3.23 -23.07 3.52
CA GLU A 56 3.58 -24.37 2.92
C GLU A 56 4.51 -25.23 3.82
N HIS A 57 5.14 -24.61 4.83
CA HIS A 57 6.05 -25.29 5.75
C HIS A 57 5.43 -25.76 7.08
N LEU A 58 4.15 -25.46 7.35
CA LEU A 58 3.47 -25.88 8.57
C LEU A 58 2.76 -27.24 8.37
N LYS A 59 3.52 -28.29 8.04
CA LYS A 59 3.02 -29.66 8.15
C LYS A 59 2.96 -30.05 9.64
N ILE A 60 1.80 -29.82 10.25
CA ILE A 60 1.53 -30.25 11.64
C ILE A 60 1.36 -31.77 11.64
N ASN A 61 2.39 -32.52 12.05
CA ASN A 61 2.27 -33.95 12.33
C ASN A 61 1.64 -34.14 13.72
N ILE A 62 0.31 -34.30 13.77
CA ILE A 62 -0.38 -34.69 15.01
C ILE A 62 -0.41 -36.22 15.08
N THR A 63 0.37 -36.79 16.00
CA THR A 63 0.25 -38.21 16.37
C THR A 63 -0.72 -38.33 17.54
N ILE A 64 -1.91 -38.88 17.30
CA ILE A 64 -2.90 -39.13 18.35
C ILE A 64 -2.59 -40.50 18.97
N THR A 65 -2.20 -40.53 20.24
CA THR A 65 -2.01 -41.76 21.00
C THR A 65 -3.29 -42.07 21.77
N THR A 66 -4.01 -43.12 21.39
CA THR A 66 -5.17 -43.63 22.14
C THR A 66 -4.69 -44.54 23.28
N LYS A 67 -5.24 -44.36 24.48
CA LYS A 67 -5.01 -45.19 25.67
C LYS A 67 -6.02 -46.33 25.75
#